data_AF-A0A1H1G9W1-F1
#
_entry.id   AF-A0A1H1G9W1-F1
#
_cell.length_a   1.000
_cell.length_b   1.000
_cell.length_c   1.000
_cell.angle_alpha   90.00
_cell.angle_beta   90.00
_cell.angle_gamma   90.00
#
_symmetry.space_group_name_H-M   'P 1'
#
loop_
_entity.id
_entity.type
_entity.pdbx_description
1 polymer ?
#
loop_
_entity_poly.entity_id
_entity_poly.type
_entity_poly.pdbx_seq_one_letter_code
_entity_poly.pdbx_strand_id
1 'polypeptide(L)' 'MKHNKSKVVWGVLIVFLILLAYVLPYTVLSGVQAWYGSFLLWGIIGLLIIIANFMVTKDWGK' A
#
# COMPACT_ATOMS: atom_id res chain seq x y z
N MET A 1 -23.57 5.86 -12.89
CA MET A 1 -22.14 5.51 -12.69
C MET A 1 -22.03 4.02 -12.43
N LYS A 2 -21.55 3.21 -13.39
CA LYS A 2 -21.25 1.79 -13.16
C LYS A 2 -19.99 1.77 -12.27
N HIS A 3 -20.18 1.80 -10.96
CA HIS A 3 -19.06 1.70 -10.02
C HIS A 3 -18.38 0.35 -10.27
N ASN A 4 -17.21 0.38 -10.91
CA ASN A 4 -16.26 -0.72 -10.88
C ASN A 4 -15.80 -0.85 -9.42
N LYS A 5 -16.63 -1.48 -8.57
CA LYS A 5 -16.41 -1.63 -7.13
C LYS A 5 -15.01 -2.20 -6.86
N SER A 6 -14.54 -3.08 -7.73
CA SER A 6 -13.17 -3.63 -7.70
C SER A 6 -12.09 -2.54 -7.78
N LYS A 7 -12.18 -1.58 -8.72
CA LYS A 7 -11.20 -0.48 -8.83
C LYS A 7 -11.24 0.45 -7.62
N VAL A 8 -12.42 0.69 -7.06
CA VAL A 8 -12.58 1.48 -5.83
C VAL A 8 -11.94 0.77 -4.65
N VAL A 9 -12.14 -0.55 -4.50
CA VAL A 9 -11.51 -1.37 -3.45
C VAL A 9 -9.98 -1.30 -3.53
N TRP A 10 -9.42 -1.45 -4.73
CA TRP A 10 -7.97 -1.33 -4.91
C TRP A 10 -7.44 0.08 -4.61
N GLY A 11 -8.17 1.13 -5.01
CA GLY A 11 -7.83 2.52 -4.67
C GLY A 11 -7.84 2.78 -3.15
N VAL A 12 -8.86 2.29 -2.45
CA VAL A 12 -8.95 2.38 -0.98
C VAL A 12 -7.82 1.59 -0.32
N LEU A 13 -7.47 0.42 -0.86
CA LEU A 13 -6.36 -0.40 -0.36
C LEU A 13 -5.01 0.33 -0.50
N ILE A 14 -4.77 1.06 -1.59
CA ILE A 14 -3.56 1.88 -1.76
C ILE A 14 -3.50 2.98 -0.70
N VAL A 15 -4.61 3.71 -0.49
CA VAL A 15 -4.67 4.77 0.54
C VAL A 15 -4.40 4.19 1.93
N PHE A 16 -4.98 3.03 2.23
CA PHE A 16 -4.76 2.32 3.50
C PHE A 16 -3.29 1.91 3.68
N LEU A 17 -2.64 1.38 2.64
CA LEU A 17 -1.22 1.03 2.67
C LEU A 17 -0.30 2.26 2.87
N ILE A 18 -0.64 3.39 2.25
CA ILE A 18 0.09 4.66 2.45
C ILE A 18 -0.04 5.13 3.90
N LEU A 19 -1.24 5.05 4.48
CA LEU A 19 -1.45 5.38 5.89
C LEU A 19 -0.65 4.44 6.79
N LEU A 20 -0.64 3.15 6.53
CA LEU A 20 0.19 2.18 7.27
C LEU A 20 1.69 2.49 7.18
N ALA A 21 2.17 2.93 6.01
CA ALA A 21 3.56 3.34 5.82
C ALA A 21 3.95 4.53 6.70
N TYR A 22 2.99 5.40 7.05
CA TYR A 22 3.17 6.52 7.97
C TYR A 22 2.83 6.19 9.42
N VAL A 23 1.89 5.29 9.69
CA VAL A 23 1.49 5.01 11.07
C VAL A 23 2.51 4.06 11.71
N LEU A 24 2.88 2.97 11.04
CA LEU A 24 3.73 1.94 11.64
C LEU A 24 5.11 2.44 12.11
N PRO A 25 5.93 3.13 11.29
CA PRO A 25 7.25 3.57 11.74
C PRO A 25 7.18 4.66 12.81
N TYR A 26 6.17 5.53 12.76
CA TYR A 26 6.08 6.70 13.64
C TYR A 26 5.26 6.45 14.92
N THR A 27 4.55 5.32 15.03
CA THR A 27 3.78 4.95 16.23
C THR A 27 4.27 3.63 16.82
N VAL A 28 3.97 2.50 16.18
CA VAL A 28 4.20 1.15 16.71
C VAL A 28 5.68 0.79 16.77
N LEU A 29 6.43 1.12 15.72
CA LEU A 29 7.86 0.80 15.60
C LEU A 29 8.76 1.96 16.04
N SER A 30 8.19 3.02 16.62
CA SER A 30 8.93 4.21 17.07
C SER A 30 10.04 3.89 18.09
N GLY A 31 9.85 2.85 18.91
CA GLY A 31 10.85 2.36 19.87
C GLY A 31 11.82 1.32 19.29
N VAL A 32 11.60 0.86 18.06
CA VAL A 32 12.43 -0.16 17.40
C VAL A 32 13.47 0.54 16.55
N GLN A 33 14.62 0.84 17.14
CA GLN A 33 15.78 1.43 16.46
C GLN A 33 16.53 0.40 15.61
N ALA A 34 15.80 -0.41 14.85
CA ALA A 34 16.31 -1.48 14.01
C ALA A 34 16.03 -1.19 12.53
N TRP A 35 17.09 -0.81 11.81
CA TRP A 35 17.01 -0.42 10.40
C TRP A 35 16.47 -1.54 9.48
N TYR A 36 16.77 -2.81 9.80
CA TYR A 36 16.31 -3.98 9.05
C TYR A 36 14.79 -4.18 9.11
N GLY A 37 14.14 -3.86 10.25
CA GLY A 37 12.69 -3.95 10.37
C GLY A 37 11.96 -2.91 9.50
N SER A 38 12.52 -1.70 9.44
CA SER A 38 11.98 -0.61 8.61
C SER A 38 12.11 -0.90 7.12
N PHE A 39 13.24 -1.46 6.68
CA PHE A 39 13.46 -1.84 5.28
C PHE A 39 12.49 -2.95 4.84
N LEU A 40 12.30 -3.99 5.66
CA LEU A 40 11.38 -5.09 5.35
C LEU A 40 9.92 -4.62 5.28
N LEU A 41 9.50 -3.77 6.21
CA LEU A 41 8.16 -3.18 6.22
C LEU A 41 7.90 -2.32 4.99
N TRP A 42 8.80 -1.37 4.69
CA TRP A 42 8.65 -0.51 3.51
C TRP A 42 8.74 -1.30 2.21
N GLY A 43 9.58 -2.35 2.15
CA GLY A 43 9.65 -3.26 1.01
C GLY A 43 8.33 -3.99 0.75
N ILE A 44 7.71 -4.55 1.81
CA ILE A 44 6.41 -5.22 1.70
C ILE A 44 5.31 -4.24 1.28
N ILE A 45 5.23 -3.07 1.91
CA ILE A 45 4.23 -2.06 1.57
C ILE A 45 4.40 -1.58 0.12
N GLY A 46 5.64 -1.30 -0.30
CA GLY A 46 5.95 -0.90 -1.67
C GLY A 46 5.53 -1.97 -2.69
N LEU A 47 5.84 -3.24 -2.43
CA LEU A 47 5.44 -4.35 -3.29
C LEU A 47 3.91 -4.47 -3.41
N LEU A 48 3.19 -4.34 -2.30
CA LEU A 48 1.73 -4.36 -2.29
C LEU A 48 1.13 -3.18 -3.09
N ILE A 49 1.72 -1.99 -2.99
CA ILE A 49 1.30 -0.81 -3.78
C ILE A 49 1.52 -1.04 -5.27
N ILE A 50 2.64 -1.64 -5.69
CA ILE A 50 2.92 -1.95 -7.10
C ILE A 50 1.85 -2.91 -7.65
N ILE A 51 1.56 -3.99 -6.91
CA ILE A 51 0.53 -4.98 -7.30
C ILE A 51 -0.84 -4.31 -7.39
N ALA A 52 -1.20 -3.50 -6.40
CA ALA A 52 -2.48 -2.79 -6.38
C ALA A 52 -2.61 -1.84 -7.58
N ASN A 53 -1.56 -1.09 -7.90
CA ASN A 53 -1.54 -0.22 -9.07
C ASN A 53 -1.69 -1.01 -10.37
N PHE A 54 -0.95 -2.11 -10.52
CA PHE A 54 -1.06 -2.98 -11.68
C PHE A 54 -2.49 -3.51 -11.86
N MET A 55 -3.16 -3.92 -10.78
CA MET A 55 -4.55 -4.41 -10.84
C MET A 55 -5.54 -3.31 -11.25
N VAL A 56 -5.30 -2.06 -10.85
CA VAL A 56 -6.14 -0.91 -11.25
C VAL A 56 -5.95 -0.54 -12.73
N THR A 57 -4.71 -0.58 -13.22
CA THR A 57 -4.32 -0.13 -14.57
C THR A 57 -4.36 -1.22 -15.63
N LYS A 58 -4.37 -2.51 -15.26
CA LYS A 58 -4.46 -3.67 -16.17
C LYS A 58 -5.55 -3.55 -17.23
N ASP A 59 -6.69 -2.96 -16.88
CA ASP A 59 -7.85 -2.83 -17.76
C ASP A 59 -7.93 -1.46 -18.46
N TRP A 60 -6.87 -0.65 -18.47
CA TRP A 60 -6.83 0.64 -19.20
C TRP A 60 -6.47 0.50 -20.68
N GLY A 61 -5.79 -0.59 -21.07
CA GLY A 61 -5.38 -0.85 -22.45
C GLY A 61 -6.31 -1.75 -23.26
N LYS A 62 -7.49 -2.10 -22.72
CA LYS A 62 -8.59 -2.75 -23.44
C LYS A 62 -9.61 -1.69 -23.83
#